data_AF-A0A165B0I9-F1
#
_entry.id   AF-A0A165B0I9-F1
#
_cell.length_a   1.000
_cell.length_b   1.000
_cell.length_c   1.000
_cell.angle_alpha   90.00
_cell.angle_beta   90.00
_cell.angle_gamma   90.00
#
_symmetry.space_group_name_H-M   'P 1'
#
loop_
_entity.id
_entity.type
_entity.pdbx_description
1 polymer ?
#
loop_
_entity_poly.entity_id
_entity_poly.type
_entity_poly.pdbx_seq_one_letter_code
_entity_poly.pdbx_strand_id
1 'polypeptide(L)'
;MSSSSASPSCSDHATATAPSPAPAADLLGVYAIVEACGKQFWIQPGRYYDLDRLDAAVDDTLQLDQVLMVRSGAGVTVGTPHVDGGQINLTVLAHRRGPKLIVYKMRRKKKTRSKRGHRQALTRVRVDSITVAGQPLA
;
A
#
# COMPACT_ATOMS: atom_id res chain seq x y z
N MET A 1 2.26 19.11 -73.61
CA MET A 1 2.36 19.64 -72.24
C MET A 1 1.59 18.68 -71.34
N SER A 2 2.02 17.42 -71.20
CA SER A 2 3.10 16.98 -70.30
C SER A 2 2.69 17.11 -68.83
N SER A 3 2.14 16.02 -68.30
CA SER A 3 2.46 15.40 -66.98
C SER A 3 2.86 16.31 -65.82
N SER A 4 2.20 16.17 -64.67
CA SER A 4 2.77 15.39 -63.55
C SER A 4 1.88 15.45 -62.31
N SER A 5 1.69 14.27 -61.72
CA SER A 5 1.14 13.94 -60.42
C SER A 5 1.94 14.55 -59.25
N ALA A 6 1.26 14.94 -58.17
CA ALA A 6 1.84 14.89 -56.83
C ALA A 6 0.73 14.66 -55.79
N SER A 7 0.77 13.47 -55.19
CA SER A 7 -0.08 12.98 -54.10
C SER A 7 0.08 13.83 -52.82
N PRO A 8 -0.96 14.02 -52.00
CA PRO A 8 -0.75 14.41 -50.62
C PRO A 8 -0.27 13.18 -49.82
N SER A 9 0.96 13.24 -49.35
CA SER A 9 1.54 12.30 -48.39
C SER A 9 0.72 12.32 -47.10
N CYS A 10 -0.02 11.25 -46.84
CA CYS A 10 -0.52 10.96 -45.49
C CYS A 10 0.71 10.56 -44.67
N SER A 11 1.28 11.51 -43.92
CA SER A 11 2.31 11.18 -42.94
C SER A 11 1.62 10.54 -41.74
N ASP A 12 1.72 9.22 -41.65
CA ASP A 12 1.39 8.44 -40.47
C ASP A 12 2.09 9.02 -39.25
N HIS A 13 1.33 9.71 -38.39
CA HIS A 13 1.76 9.99 -37.03
C HIS A 13 1.61 8.72 -36.22
N ALA A 14 2.58 7.82 -36.37
CA ALA A 14 2.82 6.74 -35.43
C ALA A 14 3.04 7.37 -34.05
N THR A 15 1.97 7.49 -33.26
CA THR A 15 2.09 7.81 -31.84
C THR A 15 2.72 6.58 -31.23
N ALA A 16 4.01 6.66 -30.93
CA ALA A 16 4.69 5.69 -30.09
C ALA A 16 3.93 5.66 -28.76
N THR A 17 3.05 4.68 -28.58
CA THR A 17 2.62 4.23 -27.26
C THR A 17 3.90 3.85 -26.56
N ALA A 18 4.41 4.77 -25.75
CA ALA A 18 5.51 4.49 -24.85
C ALA A 18 5.14 3.20 -24.11
N PRO A 19 6.03 2.20 -24.04
CA PRO A 19 5.79 1.08 -23.15
C PRO A 19 5.61 1.70 -21.77
N SER A 20 4.38 1.63 -21.25
CA SER A 20 4.08 2.01 -19.87
C SER A 20 5.18 1.37 -19.03
N PRO A 21 5.96 2.13 -18.25
CA PRO A 21 6.98 1.54 -17.43
C PRO A 21 6.26 0.53 -16.55
N ALA A 22 6.51 -0.76 -16.80
CA ALA A 22 6.11 -1.82 -15.90
C ALA A 22 6.58 -1.36 -14.51
N PRO A 23 5.71 -1.31 -13.49
CA PRO A 23 6.13 -0.82 -12.19
C PRO A 23 7.31 -1.67 -11.75
N ALA A 24 8.42 -0.98 -11.52
CA ALA A 24 9.72 -1.56 -11.30
C ALA A 24 9.69 -2.62 -10.20
N ALA A 25 10.52 -3.62 -10.45
CA ALA A 25 11.17 -4.49 -9.49
C ALA A 25 10.32 -5.61 -8.91
N ASP A 26 10.68 -6.80 -9.37
CA ASP A 26 10.82 -8.01 -8.57
C ASP A 26 11.53 -7.73 -7.22
N LEU A 27 10.81 -7.15 -6.27
CA LEU A 27 11.13 -7.12 -4.83
C LEU A 27 10.64 -8.42 -4.17
N LEU A 28 10.67 -9.53 -4.91
CA LEU A 28 10.02 -10.81 -4.59
C LEU A 28 10.60 -11.54 -3.37
N GLY A 29 11.71 -11.05 -2.81
CA GLY A 29 12.41 -11.69 -1.69
C GLY A 29 12.33 -10.97 -0.34
N VAL A 30 11.96 -9.68 -0.31
CA VAL A 30 12.07 -8.87 0.91
C VAL A 30 10.70 -8.50 1.46
N TYR A 31 10.43 -8.91 2.70
CA TYR A 31 9.22 -8.50 3.41
C TYR A 31 9.42 -8.51 4.92
N ALA A 32 8.57 -7.78 5.62
CA ALA A 32 8.52 -7.76 7.07
C ALA A 32 7.11 -8.11 7.57
N ILE A 33 7.04 -8.71 8.75
CA ILE A 33 5.82 -8.82 9.53
C ILE A 33 5.93 -7.82 10.66
N VAL A 34 4.97 -6.90 10.72
CA VAL A 34 4.90 -5.87 11.77
C VAL A 34 3.62 -5.98 12.55
N GLU A 35 3.68 -5.52 13.78
CA GLU A 35 2.50 -5.23 14.56
C GLU A 35 2.15 -3.74 14.42
N ALA A 36 0.93 -3.46 14.00
CA ALA A 36 0.40 -2.11 13.92
C ALA A 36 -1.06 -2.12 14.38
N CYS A 37 -1.44 -1.18 15.25
CA CYS A 37 -2.81 -1.05 15.74
C CYS A 37 -3.38 -2.35 16.37
N GLY A 38 -2.53 -3.16 17.00
CA GLY A 38 -2.92 -4.45 17.61
C GLY A 38 -3.21 -5.59 16.63
N LYS A 39 -2.77 -5.45 15.37
CA LYS A 39 -2.87 -6.49 14.33
C LYS A 39 -1.52 -6.68 13.64
N GLN A 40 -1.30 -7.85 13.08
CA GLN A 40 -0.10 -8.14 12.31
C GLN A 40 -0.34 -7.90 10.81
N PHE A 41 0.62 -7.26 10.16
CA PHE A 41 0.59 -6.98 8.73
C PHE A 41 1.83 -7.54 8.05
N TRP A 42 1.60 -8.17 6.90
CA TRP A 42 2.66 -8.51 5.96
C TRP A 42 2.94 -7.30 5.08
N ILE A 43 4.11 -6.72 5.25
CA ILE A 43 4.54 -5.51 4.58
C ILE A 43 5.68 -5.79 3.60
N GLN A 44 5.62 -5.12 2.45
CA GLN A 44 6.67 -5.08 1.45
C GLN A 44 7.03 -3.61 1.15
N PRO A 45 8.31 -3.32 0.89
CA PRO A 45 8.75 -1.99 0.51
C PRO A 45 8.12 -1.56 -0.82
N GLY A 46 7.80 -0.28 -0.96
CA GLY A 46 7.19 0.31 -2.16
C GLY A 46 5.69 0.03 -2.35
N ARG A 47 5.06 -0.79 -1.50
CA ARG A 47 3.61 -1.05 -1.53
C ARG A 47 2.85 -0.14 -0.58
N TYR A 48 1.55 -0.01 -0.85
CA TYR A 48 0.62 0.65 0.05
C TYR A 48 -0.18 -0.37 0.87
N TYR A 49 -0.51 0.01 2.10
CA TYR A 49 -1.35 -0.77 3.00
C TYR A 49 -2.37 0.13 3.68
N ASP A 50 -3.47 -0.48 4.12
CA ASP A 50 -4.52 0.21 4.86
C ASP A 50 -4.47 -0.20 6.32
N LEU A 51 -4.12 0.76 7.17
CA LEU A 51 -4.09 0.59 8.61
C LEU A 51 -5.34 1.22 9.22
N ASP A 52 -5.56 0.92 10.50
CA ASP A 52 -6.54 1.65 11.31
C ASP A 52 -6.15 3.14 11.39
N ARG A 53 -7.07 3.97 11.92
CA ARG A 53 -6.85 5.41 11.95
C ARG A 53 -5.63 5.76 12.81
N LEU A 54 -4.71 6.53 12.23
CA LEU A 54 -3.55 7.11 12.90
C LEU A 54 -3.75 8.63 13.00
N ASP A 55 -3.28 9.21 14.10
CA ASP A 55 -3.33 10.66 14.39
C ASP A 55 -2.11 11.38 13.81
N ALA A 56 -1.82 11.12 12.53
CA ALA A 56 -0.77 11.78 11.75
C ALA A 56 -1.39 12.65 10.66
N ALA A 57 -0.65 13.63 10.15
CA ALA A 57 -1.08 14.42 9.00
C ALA A 57 -0.89 13.64 7.68
N VAL A 58 -1.52 14.11 6.61
CA VAL A 58 -1.23 13.62 5.26
C VAL A 58 0.17 14.09 4.87
N ASP A 59 0.93 13.21 4.21
CA ASP A 59 2.35 13.36 3.84
C ASP A 59 3.35 13.32 5.01
N ASP A 60 2.89 13.00 6.21
CA ASP A 60 3.76 12.80 7.36
C ASP A 60 4.48 11.44 7.30
N THR A 61 5.69 11.40 7.86
CA THR A 61 6.52 10.18 7.93
C THR A 61 6.36 9.55 9.30
N LEU A 62 5.93 8.30 9.35
CA LEU A 62 5.68 7.54 10.57
C LEU A 62 6.63 6.36 10.66
N GLN A 63 7.22 6.17 11.83
CA GLN A 63 8.13 5.06 12.10
C GLN A 63 7.42 3.98 12.90
N LEU A 64 7.55 2.72 12.48
CA LEU A 64 7.08 1.56 13.22
C LEU A 64 8.27 0.76 13.76
N ASP A 65 8.39 0.73 15.08
CA ASP A 65 9.45 -0.01 15.78
C ASP A 65 9.06 -1.47 16.07
N GLN A 66 7.76 -1.80 16.00
CA GLN A 66 7.25 -3.14 16.33
C GLN A 66 7.37 -4.10 15.14
N VAL A 67 8.61 -4.49 14.82
CA VAL A 67 8.91 -5.46 13.77
C VAL A 67 9.12 -6.84 14.39
N LEU A 68 8.31 -7.83 13.98
CA LEU A 68 8.35 -9.19 14.50
C LEU A 68 9.32 -10.07 13.70
N MET A 69 9.34 -9.90 12.38
CA MET A 69 10.13 -10.74 11.48
C MET A 69 10.49 -9.96 10.23
N VAL A 70 11.72 -10.15 9.74
CA VAL A 70 12.19 -9.63 8.45
C VAL A 70 12.75 -10.78 7.64
N ARG A 71 12.34 -10.89 6.39
CA ARG A 71 12.94 -11.79 5.42
C ARG A 71 13.69 -10.98 4.37
N SER A 72 14.93 -11.38 4.14
CA SER A 72 15.78 -10.92 3.06
C SER A 72 16.04 -12.10 2.13
N GLY A 73 16.33 -11.88 0.85
CA GLY A 73 16.51 -12.96 -0.12
C GLY A 73 17.47 -14.09 0.30
N ALA A 74 18.42 -13.82 1.21
CA ALA A 74 19.38 -14.77 1.75
C ALA A 74 19.04 -15.40 3.13
N GLY A 75 18.04 -14.89 3.88
CA GLY A 75 17.76 -15.35 5.24
C GLY A 75 16.53 -14.73 5.91
N VAL A 76 16.06 -15.34 7.00
CA VAL A 76 14.92 -14.87 7.81
C VAL A 76 15.42 -14.54 9.21
N THR A 77 15.20 -13.30 9.63
CA THR A 77 15.44 -12.84 11.01
C THR A 77 14.12 -12.81 11.74
N VAL A 78 13.98 -13.68 12.74
CA VAL A 78 12.81 -13.74 13.61
C VAL A 78 13.18 -13.11 14.95
N GLY A 79 12.36 -12.17 15.42
CA GLY A 79 12.54 -11.50 16.70
C GLY A 79 12.04 -12.34 17.87
N THR A 80 12.57 -12.06 19.06
CA THR A 80 12.12 -12.64 20.33
C THR A 80 12.03 -11.54 21.38
N PRO A 81 10.89 -10.81 21.55
CA PRO A 81 9.63 -10.81 20.80
C PRO A 81 9.61 -9.87 19.57
N HIS A 82 10.57 -8.95 19.46
CA HIS A 82 10.74 -8.02 18.35
C HIS A 82 12.17 -8.13 17.81
N VAL A 83 12.41 -7.64 16.59
CA VAL A 83 13.75 -7.58 15.98
C VAL A 83 14.45 -6.31 16.45
N ASP A 84 15.56 -6.44 17.16
CA ASP A 84 16.32 -5.30 17.65
C ASP A 84 16.84 -4.44 16.49
N GLY A 85 16.53 -3.14 16.54
CA GLY A 85 16.88 -2.19 15.47
C GLY A 85 16.11 -2.38 14.18
N GLY A 86 15.01 -3.14 14.20
CA GLY A 86 14.04 -3.23 13.11
C GLY A 86 13.13 -2.00 13.11
N GLN A 87 13.19 -1.18 12.07
CA GLN A 87 12.29 -0.05 11.89
C GLN A 87 11.72 -0.02 10.48
N ILE A 88 10.45 0.39 10.36
CA ILE A 88 9.81 0.64 9.08
C ILE A 88 9.44 2.10 8.98
N ASN A 89 9.94 2.76 7.94
CA ASN A 89 9.54 4.12 7.59
C ASN A 89 8.33 4.05 6.65
N LEU A 90 7.26 4.73 7.05
CA LEU A 90 6.01 4.82 6.31
C LEU A 90 5.70 6.28 5.98
N THR A 91 5.17 6.53 4.79
CA THR A 91 4.57 7.82 4.45
C THR A 91 3.04 7.70 4.45
N VAL A 92 2.36 8.61 5.15
CA VAL A 92 0.89 8.66 5.15
C VAL A 92 0.39 9.30 3.87
N LEU A 93 -0.26 8.53 3.00
CA LEU A 93 -0.77 9.05 1.73
C LEU A 93 -2.12 9.74 1.87
N ALA A 94 -3.04 9.13 2.63
CA ALA A 94 -4.39 9.66 2.76
C ALA A 94 -5.14 9.01 3.91
N HIS A 95 -6.04 9.77 4.53
CA HIS A 95 -7.07 9.18 5.38
C HIS A 95 -8.36 8.99 4.61
N ARG A 96 -8.94 7.79 4.73
CA ARG A 96 -10.15 7.41 4.02
C ARG A 96 -11.14 6.73 4.94
N ARG A 97 -12.38 6.63 4.47
CA ARG A 97 -13.42 5.84 5.13
C ARG A 97 -13.62 4.56 4.35
N GLY A 98 -13.61 3.44 5.06
CA GLY A 98 -13.86 2.13 4.50
C GLY A 98 -15.28 1.98 3.92
N PRO A 99 -15.56 0.80 3.34
CA PRO A 99 -16.89 0.47 2.86
C PRO A 99 -17.92 0.57 3.99
N LYS A 100 -19.15 0.95 3.66
CA LYS A 100 -20.23 1.06 4.65
C LYS A 100 -20.68 -0.34 5.04
N LEU A 101 -20.39 -0.72 6.28
CA LEU A 101 -20.95 -1.92 6.89
C LEU A 101 -22.33 -1.59 7.44
N ILE A 102 -23.34 -2.37 7.06
CA ILE A 102 -24.71 -2.18 7.53
C ILE A 102 -24.97 -3.19 8.64
N VAL A 103 -25.01 -2.72 9.88
CA VAL A 103 -25.40 -3.53 11.04
C VAL A 103 -26.92 -3.48 11.16
N TYR A 104 -27.56 -4.58 10.80
CA TYR A 104 -29.01 -4.74 10.91
C TYR A 104 -29.36 -5.63 12.10
N LYS A 105 -30.15 -5.09 13.04
CA LYS A 105 -30.66 -5.82 14.20
C LYS A 105 -32.18 -5.89 14.11
N MET A 106 -32.73 -7.09 14.12
CA MET A 106 -34.17 -7.33 14.16
C MET A 106 -34.51 -8.34 15.25
N ARG A 107 -35.56 -8.08 16.02
CA ARG A 107 -36.16 -9.06 16.94
C ARG A 107 -37.52 -9.52 16.39
N ARG A 108 -37.67 -10.83 16.16
CA ARG A 108 -38.90 -11.44 15.62
C ARG A 108 -40.09 -11.14 16.53
N LYS A 109 -41.25 -10.80 15.93
CA LYS A 109 -42.54 -10.54 16.62
C LYS A 109 -42.51 -9.43 17.70
N LYS A 110 -41.42 -8.66 17.83
CA LYS A 110 -41.31 -7.54 18.78
C LYS A 110 -41.43 -6.16 18.12
N LYS A 111 -41.73 -6.11 16.82
CA LYS A 111 -41.76 -4.87 15.99
C LYS A 111 -40.49 -4.01 16.11
N THR A 112 -39.37 -4.58 16.60
CA THR A 112 -38.10 -3.88 16.75
C THR A 112 -37.19 -4.21 15.57
N ARG A 113 -36.84 -3.19 14.79
CA ARG A 113 -35.82 -3.24 13.74
C ARG A 113 -34.94 -2.00 13.82
N SER A 114 -33.62 -2.17 13.75
CA SER A 114 -32.63 -1.10 13.73
C SER A 114 -31.64 -1.37 12.62
N LYS A 115 -31.44 -0.38 11.74
CA LYS A 115 -30.45 -0.40 10.66
C LYS A 115 -29.46 0.72 10.94
N ARG A 116 -28.23 0.39 11.32
CA ARG A 116 -27.16 1.36 11.54
C ARG A 116 -26.04 1.13 10.53
N GLY A 117 -25.49 2.20 9.99
CA GLY A 117 -24.28 2.14 9.17
C GLY A 117 -23.06 2.37 10.03
N HIS A 118 -22.01 1.59 9.82
CA HIS A 118 -20.65 1.88 10.31
C HIS A 118 -19.73 2.06 9.11
N ARG A 119 -18.81 3.02 9.20
CA ARG A 119 -17.73 3.18 8.23
C ARG A 119 -16.45 3.38 9.02
N GLN A 120 -15.58 2.39 8.97
CA GLN A 120 -14.29 2.43 9.64
C GLN A 120 -13.42 3.55 9.06
N ALA A 121 -12.77 4.32 9.92
CA ALA A 121 -11.74 5.26 9.51
C ALA A 121 -10.43 4.48 9.30
N LEU A 122 -9.82 4.66 8.14
CA LEU A 122 -8.60 3.97 7.74
C LEU A 122 -7.58 5.00 7.29
N THR A 123 -6.31 4.65 7.43
CA THR A 123 -5.19 5.43 6.92
C THR A 123 -4.46 4.62 5.88
N ARG A 124 -4.32 5.15 4.67
CA ARG A 124 -3.50 4.52 3.64
C ARG A 124 -2.07 4.99 3.82
N VAL A 125 -1.18 4.04 4.04
CA VAL A 125 0.25 4.28 4.21
C VAL A 125 1.01 3.64 3.04
N ARG A 126 2.09 4.29 2.63
CA ARG A 126 3.10 3.75 1.74
C ARG A 126 4.29 3.32 2.58
N VAL A 127 4.90 2.21 2.21
CA VAL A 127 6.11 1.72 2.87
C VAL A 127 7.29 2.20 2.05
N ASP A 128 8.17 2.98 2.66
CA ASP A 128 9.32 3.56 1.96
C ASP A 128 10.54 2.69 2.13
N SER A 129 10.90 2.36 3.38
CA SER A 129 12.08 1.55 3.65
C SER A 129 11.92 0.61 4.86
N ILE A 130 12.63 -0.51 4.82
CA ILE A 130 12.78 -1.45 5.95
C ILE A 130 14.24 -1.43 6.40
N THR A 131 14.49 -1.03 7.64
CA THR A 131 15.84 -0.99 8.23
C THR A 131 15.98 -2.06 9.31
N VAL A 132 17.12 -2.75 9.34
CA VAL A 132 17.49 -3.66 10.43
C VAL A 132 18.89 -3.29 10.90
N ALA A 133 19.06 -2.99 12.18
CA ALA A 133 20.34 -2.64 12.80
C ALA A 133 21.12 -1.53 12.05
N GLY A 134 20.39 -0.53 11.52
CA GLY A 134 20.97 0.60 10.80
C GLY A 134 21.34 0.33 9.33
N GLN A 135 21.11 -0.89 8.83
CA GLN A 135 21.27 -1.22 7.41
C GLN A 135 19.89 -1.20 6.71
N PRO A 136 19.70 -0.38 5.65
CA PRO A 136 18.49 -0.41 4.84
C PRO A 136 18.49 -1.65 3.95
N LEU A 137 17.45 -2.47 4.04
CA LEU A 137 17.31 -3.67 3.20
C LEU A 137 16.56 -3.41 1.90
N ALA A 138 15.81 -2.32 1.85
CA ALA A 138 15.21 -1.66 0.70
C ALA A 138 14.59 -0.36 1.20
#